data_AF-A0A0G4LAN7-F1
#
_entry.id   AF-A0A0G4LAN7-F1
#
_cell.length_a   1.000
_cell.length_b   1.000
_cell.length_c   1.000
_cell.angle_alpha   90.00
_cell.angle_beta   90.00
_cell.angle_gamma   90.00
#
_symmetry.space_group_name_H-M   'P 1'
#
loop_
_entity.id
_entity.type
_entity.pdbx_description
1 polymer ?
#
loop_
_entity_poly.entity_id
_entity_poly.type
_entity_poly.pdbx_seq_one_letter_code
_entity_poly.pdbx_strand_id
1 'polypeptide(L)'
;MAAVVEYPHVDNGGLSRLLRFGITSLKQPIHLDFPSTTKGQKQQEHIPRPPNSWILYRQAHSRRIHEQSPDLIAKAIAAMWRNESTDVKDHYKTLAAAKAQKHKERYPNYKFRASKHGGKGPAKRELLSFIASASPDAILASM
;
A
#
# COMPACT_ATOMS: atom_id res chain seq x y z
N MET A 1 10.82 30.26 -17.48
CA MET A 1 10.21 30.50 -16.15
C MET A 1 9.97 29.15 -15.49
N ALA A 2 10.91 28.70 -14.66
CA ALA A 2 10.78 27.43 -13.94
C ALA A 2 9.78 27.62 -12.80
N ALA A 3 8.58 27.05 -12.94
CA ALA A 3 7.61 27.00 -11.86
C ALA A 3 8.14 26.05 -10.79
N VAL A 4 8.78 26.62 -9.75
CA VAL A 4 9.07 25.93 -8.51
C VAL A 4 7.71 25.63 -7.87
N VAL A 5 7.22 24.41 -8.10
CA VAL A 5 6.12 23.86 -7.30
C VAL A 5 6.70 23.64 -5.91
N GLU A 6 6.59 24.64 -5.05
CA GLU A 6 6.88 24.48 -3.64
C GLU A 6 5.96 23.39 -3.09
N TYR A 7 6.54 22.23 -2.82
CA TYR A 7 5.91 21.26 -1.94
C TYR A 7 5.98 21.85 -0.54
N PRO A 8 4.84 22.10 0.13
CA PRO A 8 4.88 22.62 1.48
C PRO A 8 5.69 21.65 2.33
N HIS A 9 6.75 22.18 2.95
CA HIS A 9 7.55 21.47 3.93
C HIS A 9 6.61 21.07 5.08
N VAL A 10 6.13 19.83 5.05
CA VAL A 10 5.32 19.27 6.13
C VAL A 10 6.25 18.89 7.26
N ASP A 11 6.25 19.74 8.29
CA ASP A 11 6.80 19.42 9.60
C ASP A 11 6.34 18.01 10.00
N ASN A 12 7.29 17.10 10.16
CA ASN A 12 7.04 15.77 10.73
C ASN A 12 6.84 15.88 12.25
N GLY A 13 5.83 16.66 12.65
CA GLY A 13 5.39 16.80 14.03
C GLY A 13 4.25 15.82 14.35
N GLY A 14 4.58 14.76 15.09
CA GLY A 14 3.62 14.11 16.00
C GLY A 14 2.85 12.90 15.49
N LEU A 15 3.48 11.73 15.58
CA LEU A 15 2.86 10.39 15.54
C LEU A 15 1.96 10.09 16.76
N SER A 16 1.04 10.97 17.17
CA SER A 16 0.23 10.70 18.38
C SER A 16 -1.02 11.57 18.55
N ARG A 17 -2.09 11.36 17.75
CA ARG A 17 -3.40 11.99 18.07
C ARG A 17 -4.67 11.47 17.37
N LEU A 18 -4.99 10.19 17.44
CA LEU A 18 -6.39 9.74 17.24
C LEU A 18 -6.83 8.74 18.32
N LEU A 19 -6.74 9.19 19.57
CA LEU A 19 -7.60 8.73 20.67
C LEU A 19 -8.44 9.92 21.17
N ARG A 20 -9.23 10.52 20.28
CA ARG A 20 -10.16 11.63 20.61
C ARG A 20 -11.41 11.65 19.73
N PHE A 21 -12.13 10.53 19.70
CA PHE A 21 -13.59 10.60 19.59
C PHE A 21 -14.14 9.87 20.81
N GLY A 22 -14.42 10.64 21.86
CA GLY A 22 -15.25 10.18 22.95
C GLY A 22 -16.68 10.08 22.44
N ILE A 23 -17.13 8.85 22.19
CA ILE A 23 -18.56 8.54 22.11
C ILE A 23 -19.03 8.28 23.55
N THR A 24 -19.40 9.36 24.24
CA THR A 24 -20.13 9.26 25.50
C THR A 24 -21.59 8.91 25.23
N SER A 25 -22.01 7.78 25.79
CA SER A 25 -23.30 7.59 26.49
C SER A 25 -24.60 7.92 25.75
N LEU A 26 -25.18 6.89 25.10
CA LEU A 26 -26.62 6.65 25.22
C LEU A 26 -26.89 5.14 25.28
N LYS A 27 -27.43 4.71 26.43
CA LYS A 27 -27.84 3.35 26.74
C LYS A 27 -29.03 2.95 25.87
N GLN A 28 -28.89 1.93 25.03
CA GLN A 28 -29.93 0.92 24.73
C GLN A 28 -29.25 -0.41 24.36
N PRO A 29 -29.57 -1.55 25.01
CA PRO A 29 -28.90 -2.83 24.81
C PRO A 29 -29.56 -3.62 23.67
N ILE A 30 -28.89 -3.69 22.53
CA ILE A 30 -29.14 -4.75 21.54
C ILE A 30 -27.98 -5.73 21.67
N HIS A 31 -28.11 -6.72 22.56
CA HIS A 31 -27.19 -7.85 22.64
C HIS A 31 -27.53 -8.80 21.48
N LEU A 32 -27.15 -8.44 20.26
CA LEU A 32 -26.92 -9.47 19.25
C LEU A 32 -25.64 -10.17 19.69
N ASP A 33 -25.79 -11.39 20.21
CA ASP A 33 -24.74 -12.39 20.43
C ASP A 33 -24.02 -12.69 19.11
N PHE A 34 -23.20 -11.76 18.64
CA PHE A 34 -22.17 -12.06 17.67
C PHE A 34 -21.05 -12.76 18.44
N PRO A 35 -20.72 -14.04 18.14
CA PRO A 35 -19.57 -14.67 18.76
C PRO A 35 -18.34 -13.88 18.35
N SER A 36 -17.86 -13.05 19.28
CA SER A 36 -16.61 -12.31 19.17
C SER A 36 -15.48 -13.32 19.14
N THR A 37 -15.17 -13.84 17.95
CA THR A 37 -13.89 -14.49 17.68
C THR A 37 -12.84 -13.40 17.43
N THR A 38 -12.68 -12.47 18.37
CA THR A 38 -11.40 -11.78 18.51
C THR A 38 -10.44 -12.78 19.14
N LYS A 39 -9.82 -13.60 18.28
CA LYS A 39 -8.64 -14.37 18.67
C LYS A 39 -7.56 -13.36 19.05
N GLY A 40 -7.42 -13.10 20.35
CA GLY A 40 -6.25 -12.48 20.95
C GLY A 40 -5.05 -13.41 20.78
N GLN A 41 -4.48 -13.45 19.58
CA GLN A 41 -3.18 -14.07 19.38
C GLN A 41 -2.13 -13.05 19.80
N LYS A 42 -1.29 -13.43 20.78
CA LYS A 42 -0.07 -12.71 21.18
C LYS A 42 0.61 -12.15 19.93
N GLN A 43 0.60 -10.83 19.78
CA GLN A 43 1.27 -10.15 18.69
C GLN A 43 2.77 -10.37 18.86
N GLN A 44 3.32 -11.41 18.22
CA GLN A 44 4.74 -11.41 17.90
C GLN A 44 4.99 -10.14 17.08
N GLU A 45 6.00 -9.37 17.46
CA GLU A 45 6.34 -8.07 16.86
C GLU A 45 6.61 -8.25 15.35
N HIS A 46 5.58 -8.10 14.53
CA HIS A 46 5.68 -8.24 13.09
C HIS A 46 6.29 -6.96 12.52
N ILE A 47 7.53 -7.07 12.06
CA ILE A 47 8.22 -5.97 11.39
C ILE A 47 7.55 -5.76 10.00
N PRO A 48 6.88 -4.62 9.77
CA PRO A 48 6.24 -4.34 8.49
C PRO A 48 7.29 -4.11 7.40
N ARG A 49 6.88 -4.31 6.15
CA ARG A 49 7.74 -4.04 5.00
C ARG A 49 8.11 -2.54 4.93
N PRO A 50 9.32 -2.18 4.49
CA PRO A 50 9.60 -0.80 4.14
C PRO A 50 8.67 -0.33 3.01
N PRO A 51 8.11 0.89 3.08
CA PRO A 51 7.20 1.42 2.08
C PRO A 51 7.95 1.71 0.76
N ASN A 52 7.30 1.42 -0.36
CA ASN A 52 7.81 1.84 -1.68
C ASN A 52 7.37 3.29 -2.01
N SER A 53 7.79 3.80 -3.16
CA SER A 53 7.51 5.18 -3.60
C SER A 53 6.01 5.49 -3.68
N TRP A 54 5.22 4.60 -4.28
CA TRP A 54 3.76 4.78 -4.39
C TRP A 54 3.06 4.78 -3.03
N ILE A 55 3.50 3.92 -2.10
CA ILE A 55 2.95 3.87 -0.74
C ILE A 55 3.22 5.20 -0.02
N LEU A 56 4.42 5.76 -0.16
CA LEU A 56 4.76 7.07 0.41
C LEU A 56 3.92 8.19 -0.21
N TYR A 57 3.79 8.21 -1.54
CA TYR A 57 2.95 9.17 -2.24
C TYR A 57 1.49 9.11 -1.78
N ARG A 58 0.93 7.88 -1.70
CA ARG A 58 -0.45 7.67 -1.25
C ARG A 58 -0.67 8.15 0.18
N GLN A 59 0.28 7.92 1.08
CA GLN A 59 0.18 8.40 2.47
C GLN A 59 0.14 9.93 2.56
N ALA A 60 0.92 10.63 1.73
CA ALA A 60 0.91 12.09 1.70
C ALA A 60 -0.43 12.66 1.18
N HIS A 61 -1.03 12.00 0.19
CA HIS A 61 -2.23 12.51 -0.48
C HIS A 61 -3.55 11.96 0.10
N SER A 62 -3.51 10.86 0.87
CA SER A 62 -4.73 10.20 1.33
C SER A 62 -5.62 11.08 2.20
N ARG A 63 -5.04 11.95 3.03
CA ARG A 63 -5.82 12.87 3.88
C ARG A 63 -6.67 13.81 3.02
N ARG A 64 -6.05 14.44 2.04
CA ARG A 64 -6.72 15.37 1.12
C ARG A 64 -7.83 14.69 0.31
N ILE A 65 -7.58 13.47 -0.19
CA ILE A 65 -8.55 12.75 -1.01
C ILE A 65 -9.68 12.14 -0.16
N HIS A 66 -9.42 11.79 1.10
CA HIS A 66 -10.46 11.29 2.01
C HIS A 66 -11.58 12.31 2.23
N GLU A 67 -11.24 13.60 2.28
CA GLU A 67 -12.21 14.69 2.42
C GLU A 67 -13.09 14.86 1.16
N GLN A 68 -12.57 14.49 -0.03
CA GLN A 68 -13.26 14.67 -1.31
C GLN A 68 -14.05 13.43 -1.74
N SER A 69 -13.51 12.24 -1.48
CA SER A 69 -14.05 10.97 -1.99
C SER A 69 -13.59 9.81 -1.10
N PRO A 70 -14.28 9.57 0.03
CA PRO A 70 -13.87 8.57 1.02
C PRO A 70 -13.85 7.14 0.45
N ASP A 71 -14.71 6.82 -0.51
CA ASP A 71 -14.87 5.46 -1.04
C ASP A 71 -13.82 5.07 -2.09
N LEU A 72 -13.25 6.05 -2.81
CA LEU A 72 -12.42 5.80 -4.01
C LEU A 72 -10.99 6.36 -3.90
N ILE A 73 -10.50 6.58 -2.67
CA ILE A 73 -9.20 7.20 -2.38
C ILE A 73 -8.05 6.55 -3.18
N ALA A 74 -7.95 5.22 -3.13
CA ALA A 74 -6.86 4.51 -3.79
C ALA A 74 -6.92 4.66 -5.32
N LYS A 75 -8.13 4.67 -5.90
CA LYS A 75 -8.34 4.78 -7.35
C LYS A 75 -8.00 6.19 -7.84
N ALA A 76 -8.44 7.21 -7.11
CA ALA A 76 -8.12 8.62 -7.40
C ALA A 76 -6.61 8.88 -7.34
N ILE A 77 -5.94 8.44 -6.26
CA ILE A 77 -4.49 8.60 -6.10
C ILE A 77 -3.71 7.83 -7.16
N ALA A 78 -4.20 6.66 -7.58
CA ALA A 78 -3.58 5.91 -8.67
C ALA A 78 -3.69 6.64 -10.01
N ALA A 79 -4.74 7.42 -10.25
CA ALA A 79 -4.85 8.28 -11.44
C ALA A 79 -3.87 9.47 -11.33
N MET A 80 -3.83 10.14 -10.17
CA MET A 80 -2.88 11.23 -9.90
C MET A 80 -1.43 10.79 -10.11
N TRP A 81 -1.02 9.66 -9.52
CA TRP A 81 0.34 9.14 -9.66
C TRP A 81 0.74 8.84 -11.11
N ARG A 82 -0.20 8.39 -11.95
CA ARG A 82 0.09 8.14 -13.38
C ARG A 82 0.41 9.46 -14.09
N ASN A 83 -0.38 10.49 -13.83
CA ASN A 83 -0.27 11.82 -14.44
C ASN A 83 0.80 12.72 -13.80
N GLU A 84 1.34 12.31 -12.65
CA GLU A 84 2.37 13.07 -11.94
C GLU A 84 3.67 13.16 -12.73
N SER A 85 4.40 14.26 -12.54
CA SER A 85 5.68 14.52 -13.21
C SER A 85 6.76 13.48 -12.82
N THR A 86 7.77 13.34 -13.69
CA THR A 86 8.91 12.45 -13.44
C THR A 86 9.72 12.90 -12.22
N ASP A 87 9.88 14.20 -12.02
CA ASP A 87 10.62 14.77 -10.88
C ASP A 87 10.02 14.33 -9.53
N VAL A 88 8.70 14.39 -9.40
CA VAL A 88 8.00 13.91 -8.21
C VAL A 88 8.18 12.41 -8.04
N LYS A 89 8.05 11.64 -9.12
CA LYS A 89 8.24 10.19 -9.07
C LYS A 89 9.66 9.83 -8.60
N ASP A 90 10.66 10.57 -9.06
CA ASP A 90 12.06 10.41 -8.65
C ASP A 90 12.27 10.85 -7.19
N HIS A 91 11.65 11.94 -6.75
CA HIS A 91 11.65 12.34 -5.34
C HIS A 91 11.11 11.22 -4.43
N TYR A 92 9.97 10.62 -4.76
CA TYR A 92 9.44 9.51 -3.94
C TYR A 92 10.27 8.23 -4.07
N LYS A 93 10.98 8.04 -5.19
CA LYS A 93 11.92 6.92 -5.38
C LYS A 93 13.14 7.06 -4.47
N THR A 94 13.72 8.26 -4.36
CA THR A 94 14.85 8.51 -3.45
C THR A 94 14.42 8.36 -1.98
N LEU A 95 13.25 8.86 -1.59
CA LEU A 95 12.68 8.65 -0.26
C LEU A 95 12.45 7.17 0.08
N ALA A 96 11.92 6.40 -0.87
CA ALA A 96 11.71 4.97 -0.69
C ALA A 96 13.05 4.23 -0.51
N ALA A 97 14.08 4.59 -1.27
CA ALA A 97 15.42 4.03 -1.12
C ALA A 97 16.01 4.35 0.26
N ALA A 98 15.90 5.59 0.73
CA ALA A 98 16.37 5.98 2.06
C ALA A 98 15.64 5.21 3.18
N LYS A 99 14.33 5.00 3.08
CA LYS A 99 13.59 4.19 4.06
C LYS A 99 13.94 2.71 3.98
N ALA A 100 14.18 2.17 2.79
CA ALA A 100 14.65 0.79 2.63
C ALA A 100 16.03 0.59 3.26
N GLN A 101 16.95 1.55 3.08
CA GLN A 101 18.26 1.54 3.71
C GLN A 101 18.16 1.59 5.24
N LYS A 102 17.43 2.57 5.79
CA LYS A 102 17.23 2.68 7.25
C LYS A 102 16.56 1.44 7.84
N HIS A 103 15.64 0.81 7.11
CA HIS A 103 15.03 -0.44 7.51
C HIS A 103 16.04 -1.60 7.53
N LYS A 104 16.92 -1.68 6.53
CA LYS A 104 17.99 -2.70 6.46
C LYS A 104 18.99 -2.55 7.60
N GLU A 105 19.36 -1.31 7.93
CA GLU A 105 20.25 -0.99 9.05
C GLU A 105 19.61 -1.37 10.40
N ARG A 106 18.32 -1.05 10.58
CA ARG A 106 17.57 -1.36 11.81
C ARG A 106 17.27 -2.85 11.96
N TYR A 107 17.00 -3.54 10.85
CA TYR A 107 16.60 -4.94 10.83
C TYR A 107 17.47 -5.73 9.84
N PRO A 108 18.75 -5.97 10.17
CA PRO A 108 19.69 -6.65 9.28
C PRO A 108 19.25 -8.08 8.93
N ASN A 109 18.52 -8.74 9.84
CA ASN A 109 18.00 -10.10 9.67
C ASN A 109 16.58 -10.14 9.08
N TYR A 110 16.05 -8.99 8.64
CA TYR A 110 14.71 -8.94 8.07
C TYR A 110 14.62 -9.72 6.76
N LYS A 111 13.65 -10.64 6.69
CA LYS A 111 13.32 -11.36 5.46
C LYS A 111 11.82 -11.38 5.25
N PHE A 112 11.38 -10.83 4.12
CA PHE A 112 9.99 -10.89 3.73
C PHE A 112 9.59 -12.34 3.40
N ARG A 113 8.56 -12.84 4.06
CA ARG A 113 7.94 -14.14 3.78
C ARG A 113 6.50 -13.89 3.37
N ALA A 114 6.19 -14.11 2.09
CA ALA A 114 4.81 -14.09 1.63
C ALA A 114 4.06 -15.26 2.31
N SER A 115 3.05 -14.94 3.12
CA SER A 115 2.16 -15.95 3.68
C SER A 115 1.38 -16.58 2.54
N LYS A 116 1.50 -17.91 2.37
CA LYS A 116 0.64 -18.68 1.46
C LYS A 116 -0.73 -18.82 2.10
N HIS A 117 -1.52 -17.76 2.11
CA HIS A 117 -2.93 -17.88 2.43
C HIS A 117 -3.63 -18.63 1.29
N GLY A 118 -3.77 -19.96 1.43
CA GLY A 118 -4.79 -20.81 0.81
C GLY A 118 -5.04 -20.77 -0.71
N GLY A 119 -4.22 -20.08 -1.50
CA GLY A 119 -4.41 -19.98 -2.95
C GLY A 119 -3.83 -21.21 -3.64
N LYS A 120 -4.70 -22.05 -4.23
CA LYS A 120 -4.31 -23.08 -5.19
C LYS A 120 -3.39 -22.45 -6.26
N GLY A 121 -2.12 -22.85 -6.29
CA GLY A 121 -1.24 -22.66 -7.44
C GLY A 121 -0.80 -24.03 -7.91
N PRO A 122 -0.97 -24.36 -9.22
CA PRO A 122 0.05 -23.95 -10.17
C PRO A 122 -0.45 -23.55 -11.58
N ALA A 123 -1.64 -22.97 -11.76
CA ALA A 123 -2.13 -22.66 -13.12
C ALA A 123 -1.29 -21.63 -13.92
N LYS A 124 -0.68 -20.64 -13.25
CA LYS A 124 0.06 -19.57 -13.96
C LYS A 124 1.44 -19.98 -14.45
N ARG A 125 2.09 -20.97 -13.82
CA ARG A 125 3.41 -21.45 -14.27
C ARG A 125 3.28 -22.31 -15.51
N GLU A 126 2.26 -23.17 -15.55
CA GLU A 126 1.93 -24.01 -16.72
C GLU A 126 1.47 -23.18 -17.93
N LEU A 127 0.72 -22.10 -17.70
CA LEU A 127 0.28 -21.21 -18.79
C LEU A 127 1.47 -20.45 -19.40
N LEU A 128 2.40 -19.97 -18.58
CA LEU A 128 3.61 -19.28 -19.05
C LEU A 128 4.58 -20.22 -19.77
N SER A 129 4.73 -21.48 -19.33
CA SER A 129 5.52 -22.49 -20.05
C SER A 129 4.85 -22.89 -21.37
N PHE A 130 3.52 -23.01 -21.40
CA PHE A 130 2.76 -23.32 -22.61
C PHE A 130 2.89 -22.22 -23.67
N ILE A 131 2.72 -20.94 -23.30
CA ILE A 131 2.92 -19.81 -24.23
C ILE A 131 4.37 -19.74 -24.72
N ALA A 132 5.35 -20.03 -23.87
CA ALA A 132 6.76 -20.04 -24.28
C ALA A 132 7.11 -21.19 -25.26
N SER A 133 6.30 -22.26 -25.29
CA SER A 133 6.44 -23.37 -26.24
C SER A 133 5.64 -23.21 -27.54
N ALA A 134 4.71 -22.25 -27.58
CA ALA A 134 3.93 -21.95 -28.78
C ALA A 134 4.80 -21.14 -29.76
N SER A 135 5.16 -21.75 -30.89
CA SER A 135 5.95 -21.11 -31.95
C SER A 135 5.27 -19.83 -32.44
N PRO A 136 6.00 -18.70 -32.61
CA PRO A 136 5.43 -17.42 -33.04
C PRO A 136 4.77 -17.45 -34.42
N ASP A 137 5.04 -18.48 -35.24
CA ASP A 137 4.47 -18.63 -36.60
C ASP A 137 2.97 -18.97 -36.62
N ALA A 138 2.38 -19.38 -35.49
CA ALA A 138 0.98 -19.79 -35.43
C ALA A 138 -0.03 -18.63 -35.34
N ILE A 139 0.42 -17.40 -35.03
CA ILE A 139 -0.50 -16.26 -34.77
C ILE A 139 -0.92 -15.55 -36.07
N LEU A 140 -0.22 -15.74 -37.18
CA LEU A 140 -0.51 -15.05 -38.46
C LEU A 140 -1.35 -15.86 -39.46
N ALA A 141 -1.68 -17.12 -39.17
CA ALA A 141 -2.38 -18.00 -40.13
C ALA A 141 -3.92 -17.93 -40.07
N SER A 142 -4.51 -16.92 -39.41
CA SER A 142 -5.98 -16.79 -39.26
C SER A 142 -6.49 -15.36 -39.50
N MET A 143 -5.94 -14.67 -40.50
CA MET A 143 -6.54 -13.47 -41.10
C MET A 143 -6.67 -13.61 -42.60
#